data_AF-A0A3D0LX59-F1
#
_entry.id   AF-A0A3D0LX59-F1
#
_cell.length_a   1.000
_cell.length_b   1.000
_cell.length_c   1.000
_cell.angle_alpha   90.00
_cell.angle_beta   90.00
_cell.angle_gamma   90.00
#
_symmetry.space_group_name_H-M   'P 1'
#
loop_
_entity.id
_entity.type
_entity.pdbx_description
1 polymer ?
#
loop_
_entity_poly.entity_id
_entity_poly.type
_entity_poly.pdbx_seq_one_letter_code
_entity_poly.pdbx_strand_id
1 'polypeptide(L)'
;MLSCKDISRLVSESEDRALTRWENLGVRLHLLICRNCRRFSWQMKVLRQALRHFDTGMEKLQDDADALSTEAKDRIRQALQCRRQDHPG
;
A
#
# COMPACT_ATOMS: atom_id res chain seq x y z
N MET A 1 5.12 0.94 -34.26
CA MET A 1 6.09 1.24 -33.18
C MET A 1 5.34 2.00 -32.10
N LEU A 2 5.36 1.51 -30.86
CA LEU A 2 4.81 2.28 -29.72
C LEU A 2 5.74 3.46 -29.44
N SER A 3 5.18 4.67 -29.32
CA SER A 3 5.96 5.86 -29.03
C SER A 3 6.36 5.90 -27.55
N CYS A 4 7.37 6.71 -27.21
CA CYS A 4 7.74 6.94 -25.81
C CYS A 4 6.55 7.41 -24.96
N LYS A 5 5.60 8.16 -25.55
CA LYS A 5 4.38 8.66 -24.90
C LYS A 5 3.39 7.54 -24.60
N ASP A 6 3.23 6.59 -25.52
CA ASP A 6 2.35 5.43 -25.33
C ASP A 6 2.93 4.52 -24.24
N ILE A 7 4.24 4.34 -24.22
CA ILE A 7 4.92 3.52 -23.22
C ILE A 7 4.88 4.16 -21.84
N SER A 8 5.11 5.47 -21.70
CA SER A 8 4.99 6.12 -20.40
C SER A 8 3.56 6.07 -19.88
N ARG A 9 2.55 6.19 -20.75
CA ARG A 9 1.14 5.98 -20.40
C ARG A 9 0.89 4.54 -19.92
N LEU A 10 1.31 3.53 -20.69
CA LEU A 10 1.15 2.12 -20.29
C LEU A 10 1.88 1.78 -18.99
N VAL A 11 3.07 2.34 -18.76
CA VAL A 11 3.81 2.17 -17.51
C VAL A 11 3.04 2.79 -16.34
N SER A 12 2.45 3.98 -16.50
CA SER A 12 1.58 4.56 -15.47
C SER A 12 0.34 3.70 -15.23
N GLU A 13 -0.33 3.26 -16.30
CA GLU A 13 -1.51 2.41 -16.20
C GLU A 13 -1.19 1.04 -15.58
N SER A 14 0.03 0.53 -15.75
CA SER A 14 0.47 -0.71 -15.09
C SER A 14 0.53 -0.60 -13.57
N GLU A 15 0.60 0.63 -13.05
CA GLU A 15 0.48 0.85 -11.63
C GLU A 15 -1.00 0.73 -11.21
N ASP A 16 -1.93 1.38 -11.90
CA ASP A 16 -3.34 1.40 -11.50
C ASP A 16 -4.12 0.12 -11.85
N ARG A 17 -3.76 -0.54 -12.96
CA ARG A 17 -4.43 -1.74 -13.48
C ARG A 17 -3.43 -2.79 -13.98
N ALA A 18 -3.89 -4.04 -14.06
CA ALA A 18 -3.16 -5.06 -14.78
C ALA A 18 -3.19 -4.75 -16.30
N LEU A 19 -2.00 -4.68 -16.90
CA LEU A 19 -1.88 -4.62 -18.35
C LEU A 19 -2.16 -5.98 -18.98
N THR A 20 -2.67 -5.99 -20.21
CA THR A 20 -2.80 -7.19 -21.03
C THR A 20 -1.42 -7.78 -21.37
N ARG A 21 -1.39 -9.03 -21.80
CA ARG A 21 -0.14 -9.72 -22.19
C ARG A 21 0.57 -9.01 -23.35
N TRP A 22 -0.18 -8.45 -24.30
CA TRP A 22 0.35 -7.73 -25.45
C TRP A 22 0.92 -6.35 -25.07
N GLU A 23 0.23 -5.60 -24.22
CA GLU A 23 0.73 -4.33 -23.68
C GLU A 23 2.04 -4.53 -22.90
N ASN A 24 2.08 -5.56 -22.05
CA ASN A 24 3.29 -5.95 -21.31
C ASN A 24 4.47 -6.26 -22.23
N LEU A 25 4.23 -7.02 -23.31
CA LEU A 25 5.26 -7.34 -24.28
C LEU A 25 5.78 -6.08 -24.98
N GLY A 26 4.88 -5.20 -25.43
CA GLY A 26 5.22 -3.93 -26.07
C GLY A 26 6.06 -3.02 -25.17
N VAL A 27 5.69 -2.90 -23.89
CA VAL A 27 6.47 -2.17 -22.89
C VAL A 27 7.86 -2.80 -22.74
N ARG A 28 7.96 -4.11 -22.51
CA ARG A 28 9.26 -4.79 -22.33
C ARG A 28 10.19 -4.58 -23.53
N LEU A 29 9.68 -4.72 -24.75
CA LEU A 29 10.45 -4.49 -25.97
C LEU A 29 10.94 -3.04 -26.07
N HIS A 30 10.09 -2.06 -25.76
CA HIS A 30 10.50 -0.66 -25.81
C HIS A 30 11.53 -0.30 -24.73
N LEU A 31 11.43 -0.87 -23.53
CA LEU A 31 12.41 -0.66 -22.45
C LEU A 31 13.80 -1.25 -22.78
N LEU A 32 13.88 -2.22 -23.70
CA LEU A 32 15.15 -2.75 -24.19
C LEU A 32 15.90 -1.74 -25.06
N ILE A 33 15.18 -0.94 -25.86
CA ILE A 33 15.77 0.00 -26.83
C ILE A 33 15.86 1.44 -26.30
N CYS A 34 14.95 1.86 -25.41
CA CYS A 34 14.86 3.24 -24.95
C CYS A 34 15.30 3.38 -23.48
N ARG A 35 16.46 4.01 -23.28
CA ARG A 35 17.02 4.23 -21.94
C ARG A 35 16.17 5.17 -21.07
N ASN A 36 15.49 6.15 -21.69
CA ASN A 36 14.64 7.09 -20.98
C ASN A 36 13.40 6.40 -20.39
N CYS A 37 12.69 5.61 -21.20
CA CYS A 37 11.54 4.84 -20.73
C CYS A 37 11.94 3.81 -19.66
N ARG A 38 13.13 3.20 -19.78
CA ARG A 38 13.70 2.34 -18.74
C ARG A 38 13.87 3.05 -17.40
N ARG A 39 14.43 4.26 -17.42
CA ARG A 39 14.59 5.08 -16.21
C ARG A 39 13.24 5.47 -15.60
N PHE A 40 12.29 5.86 -16.43
CA PHE A 40 10.93 6.19 -15.99
C PHE A 40 10.25 5.00 -15.31
N SER A 41 10.29 3.80 -15.92
CA SER A 41 9.72 2.59 -15.31
C SER A 41 10.36 2.24 -13.97
N TRP A 42 11.67 2.47 -13.83
CA TRP A 42 12.34 2.30 -12.55
C TRP A 42 11.88 3.31 -11.49
N GLN A 43 11.72 4.59 -11.86
CA GLN A 43 11.22 5.62 -10.95
C GLN A 43 9.83 5.30 -10.41
N MET A 44 8.91 4.83 -11.27
CA MET A 44 7.56 4.42 -10.86
C MET A 44 7.60 3.26 -9.85
N LYS A 45 8.46 2.26 -10.08
CA LYS A 45 8.64 1.14 -9.14
C LYS A 45 9.17 1.58 -7.78
N VAL A 46 10.15 2.49 -7.76
CA VAL A 46 10.71 3.04 -6.52
C VAL A 46 9.63 3.83 -5.76
N LEU A 47 8.87 4.67 -6.46
CA LEU A 47 7.77 5.41 -5.86
C LEU A 47 6.75 4.48 -5.22
N ARG A 48 6.32 3.44 -5.95
CA ARG A 48 5.36 2.47 -5.41
C ARG A 48 5.92 1.65 -4.25
N GLN A 49 7.20 1.28 -4.30
CA GLN A 49 7.83 0.59 -3.17
C GLN A 49 7.87 1.48 -1.93
N ALA A 50 8.21 2.76 -2.08
CA ALA A 50 8.19 3.71 -0.97
C ALA A 50 6.77 3.84 -0.40
N LEU A 51 5.74 4.02 -1.24
CA LEU A 51 4.34 4.09 -0.80
C LEU A 51 3.90 2.84 -0.03
N ARG A 52 4.27 1.63 -0.50
CA ARG A 52 3.97 0.38 0.21
C ARG A 52 4.66 0.30 1.58
N HIS A 53 5.91 0.77 1.69
CA HIS A 53 6.59 0.81 2.99
C HIS A 53 5.92 1.77 3.97
N PHE A 54 5.37 2.89 3.49
CA PHE A 54 4.57 3.79 4.32
C PHE A 54 3.26 3.12 4.76
N ASP A 55 2.56 2.44 3.85
CA ASP A 55 1.29 1.76 4.16
C ASP A 55 1.47 0.67 5.22
N THR A 56 2.48 -0.19 5.07
CA THR A 56 2.80 -1.22 6.08
C THR A 56 3.27 -0.61 7.40
N GLY A 57 3.96 0.53 7.36
CA GLY A 57 4.33 1.27 8.58
C GLY A 57 3.11 1.85 9.31
N MET A 58 2.12 2.32 8.55
CA MET A 58 0.86 2.85 9.08
C MET A 58 -0.04 1.74 9.62
N GLU A 59 -0.13 0.59 8.95
CA GLU A 59 -0.83 -0.59 9.47
C GLU A 59 -0.26 -1.04 10.80
N LYS A 60 1.07 -1.09 10.94
CA LYS A 60 1.71 -1.49 12.20
C LYS A 60 1.42 -0.52 13.35
N LEU A 61 1.44 0.78 13.07
CA LEU A 61 1.07 1.82 14.03
C LEU A 61 -0.42 1.74 14.41
N GLN A 62 -1.29 1.38 13.45
CA GLN A 62 -2.71 1.18 13.67
C GLN A 62 -2.97 -0.07 14.53
N ASP A 63 -2.30 -1.19 14.26
CA ASP A 63 -2.37 -2.42 15.07
C ASP A 63 -1.93 -2.15 16.52
N ASP A 64 -0.83 -1.43 16.72
CA ASP A 64 -0.35 -1.04 18.06
C ASP A 64 -1.35 -0.09 18.76
N ALA A 65 -1.94 0.86 18.02
CA ALA A 65 -2.96 1.78 18.56
C ALA A 65 -4.27 1.07 18.90
N ASP A 66 -4.69 0.11 18.07
CA ASP A 66 -5.88 -0.71 18.28
C ASP A 66 -5.66 -1.66 19.46
N ALA A 67 -4.48 -2.29 19.59
CA ALA A 67 -4.13 -3.14 20.73
C ALA A 67 -4.18 -2.37 22.08
N LEU A 68 -3.59 -1.17 22.13
CA LEU A 68 -3.69 -0.29 23.30
C LEU A 68 -5.14 0.12 23.58
N SER A 69 -5.95 0.31 22.53
CA SER A 69 -7.38 0.64 22.64
C SER A 69 -8.19 -0.52 23.22
N THR A 70 -7.97 -1.76 22.80
CA THR A 70 -8.64 -2.95 23.36
C THR A 70 -8.22 -3.18 24.81
N GLU A 71 -6.93 -3.15 25.11
CA GLU A 71 -6.42 -3.38 26.47
C GLU A 71 -6.91 -2.29 27.45
N ALA A 72 -6.87 -1.02 27.04
CA ALA A 72 -7.40 0.08 27.86
C ALA A 72 -8.92 -0.01 28.03
N LYS A 73 -9.67 -0.35 26.97
CA LYS A 73 -11.13 -0.56 27.04
C LYS A 73 -11.50 -1.70 27.97
N ASP A 74 -10.76 -2.79 27.97
CA ASP A 74 -11.04 -3.96 28.81
C ASP A 74 -10.75 -3.70 30.29
N ARG A 75 -9.68 -2.95 30.59
CA ARG A 75 -9.42 -2.45 31.95
C ARG A 75 -10.56 -1.56 32.46
N ILE A 76 -11.07 -0.66 31.62
CA ILE A 76 -12.20 0.22 31.97
C ILE A 76 -13.46 -0.62 32.21
N ARG A 77 -13.75 -1.60 31.34
CA ARG A 77 -14.90 -2.52 31.54
C ARG A 77 -14.80 -3.30 32.84
N GLN A 78 -13.64 -3.88 33.15
CA GLN A 78 -13.43 -4.63 34.38
C GLN A 78 -13.60 -3.76 35.63
N ALA A 79 -13.05 -2.53 35.62
CA ALA A 79 -13.20 -1.60 36.75
C ALA A 79 -14.67 -1.22 36.99
N LEU A 80 -15.45 -1.01 35.92
CA LEU A 80 -16.88 -0.73 36.02
C LEU A 80 -17.69 -1.95 36.49
N GLN A 81 -17.27 -3.17 36.11
CA GLN A 81 -17.90 -4.42 36.56
C GLN A 81 -17.63 -4.70 38.04
N CYS A 82 -16.40 -4.51 38.52
CA CYS A 82 -16.05 -4.67 39.93
C CYS A 82 -16.88 -3.70 40.80
N ARG A 83 -17.01 -2.44 40.38
CA ARG A 83 -17.86 -1.44 41.06
C ARG A 83 -19.36 -1.78 41.05
N ARG A 84 -19.82 -2.53 40.04
CA ARG A 84 -21.22 -2.99 39.93
C ARG A 84 -21.50 -4.20 40.83
N GLN A 85 -20.47 -5.01 41.13
CA GLN A 85 -20.59 -6.19 42.00
C GLN A 85 -20.47 -5.84 43.49
N ASP A 86 -19.78 -4.75 43.85
CA ASP A 86 -19.63 -4.25 45.23
C ASP A 86 -20.88 -3.51 45.77
N HIS A 87 -21.96 -3.44 44.99
CA HIS A 87 -23.25 -2.93 45.44
C HIS A 87 -24.26 -4.09 45.51
N PRO A 88 -24.20 -4.94 46.56
CA PRO A 88 -25.33 -5.80 46.88
C PRO A 88 -26.45 -4.89 47.37
N GLY A 89 -27.63 -5.00 46.75
CA GLY A 89 -28.82 -4.32 47.23
C GLY A 89 -29.22 -4.74 48.63
#